data_AF-A0A6C0KMF4-F1
#
_entry.id   AF-A0A6C0KMF4-F1
#
_cell.length_a   1.000
_cell.length_b   1.000
_cell.length_c   1.000
_cell.angle_alpha   90.00
_cell.angle_beta   90.00
_cell.angle_gamma   90.00
#
_symmetry.space_group_name_H-M   'P 1'
#
loop_
_entity.id
_entity.type
_entity.pdbx_description
1 polymer ?
#
loop_
_entity_poly.entity_id
_entity_poly.type
_entity_poly.pdbx_seq_one_letter_code
_entity_poly.pdbx_strand_id
1 'polypeptide(L)' 'MSKEGVKEDMIVSAIVQKFLQRSEVGKKKYGVTLDSEDLSTLDWITHAQEELMDGILYLERLKRQFSSLPEQ' A
#
# COMPACT_ATOMS: atom_id res chain seq x y z
N MET A 1 18.64 -8.63 32.89
CA MET A 1 18.48 -9.47 31.69
C MET A 1 18.42 -8.56 30.49
N SER A 2 19.56 -8.38 29.82
CA SER A 2 19.67 -7.58 28.61
C SER A 2 18.97 -8.37 27.50
N LYS A 3 17.85 -7.88 26.96
CA LYS A 3 17.34 -8.42 25.70
C LYS A 3 18.43 -8.16 24.66
N GLU A 4 19.04 -9.21 24.14
CA GLU A 4 19.85 -9.13 22.93
C GLU A 4 19.06 -8.35 21.89
N GLY A 5 19.66 -7.26 21.41
CA GLY A 5 19.01 -6.35 20.48
C GLY A 5 18.68 -7.11 19.20
N VAL A 6 17.40 -7.39 18.98
CA VAL A 6 16.90 -7.79 17.66
C VAL A 6 17.35 -6.68 16.73
N LYS A 7 18.26 -7.00 15.80
CA LYS A 7 18.68 -6.05 14.77
C LYS A 7 17.43 -5.75 13.94
N GLU A 8 16.88 -4.56 14.14
CA GLU A 8 15.62 -4.17 13.53
C GLU A 8 15.75 -4.18 12.00
N ASP A 9 14.83 -4.87 11.33
CA ASP A 9 14.77 -4.86 9.87
C ASP A 9 14.20 -3.51 9.42
N MET A 10 15.11 -2.60 9.08
CA MET A 10 14.78 -1.24 8.67
C MET A 10 13.86 -1.18 7.46
N ILE A 11 13.91 -2.18 6.56
CA ILE A 11 13.02 -2.23 5.38
C ILE A 11 11.61 -2.56 5.84
N VAL A 12 11.45 -3.57 6.69
CA VAL A 12 10.16 -3.94 7.26
C VAL A 12 9.58 -2.77 8.06
N SER A 13 10.37 -2.13 8.92
CA SER A 13 9.92 -0.97 9.70
C SER A 13 9.46 0.18 8.80
N ALA A 14 10.19 0.47 7.72
CA ALA A 14 9.78 1.50 6.77
C ALA A 14 8.46 1.17 6.05
N ILE A 15 8.23 -0.10 5.68
CA ILE A 15 6.97 -0.54 5.07
C ILE A 15 5.81 -0.47 6.06
N VAL A 16 6.01 -0.87 7.32
CA VAL A 16 4.99 -0.76 8.38
C VAL A 16 4.59 0.70 8.58
N GLN A 17 5.55 1.63 8.61
CA GLN A 17 5.24 3.06 8.74
C GLN A 17 4.40 3.59 7.56
N LYS A 18 4.64 3.11 6.33
CA LYS A 18 3.81 3.46 5.17
C LYS A 18 2.37 2.95 5.32
N PHE A 19 2.16 1.75 5.85
CA PHE A 19 0.81 1.24 6.13
C PHE A 19 0.08 2.12 7.17
N LEU A 20 0.75 2.49 8.26
CA LEU A 20 0.19 3.37 9.29
C LEU A 20 -0.18 4.74 8.71
N GLN A 21 0.70 5.35 7.91
CA GLN A 21 0.44 6.63 7.27
C GLN A 21 -0.74 6.56 6.30
N ARG A 22 -0.83 5.51 5.47
CA ARG A 22 -1.98 5.32 4.56
C ARG A 22 -3.28 5.13 5.33
N SER A 23 -3.26 4.37 6.43
CA SER A 23 -4.43 4.21 7.31
C SER A 23 -4.90 5.56 7.84
N GLU A 24 -3.98 6.40 8.33
CA GLU A 24 -4.31 7.73 8.85
C GLU A 24 -4.90 8.67 7.78
N VAL A 25 -4.37 8.63 6.55
CA VAL A 25 -4.93 9.40 5.43
C VAL A 25 -6.34 8.91 5.08
N GLY A 26 -6.56 7.60 5.03
CA GLY A 26 -7.89 7.01 4.80
C GLY A 26 -8.88 7.43 5.88
N LYS A 27 -8.49 7.33 7.16
CA LYS A 27 -9.31 7.78 8.29
C LYS A 27 -9.68 9.26 8.19
N LYS A 28 -8.73 10.13 7.84
CA LYS A 28 -9.01 11.57 7.65
C LYS A 28 -9.95 11.85 6.48
N LYS A 29 -9.86 11.07 5.40
CA LYS A 29 -10.66 11.27 4.18
C LYS A 29 -12.09 10.77 4.34
N TYR A 30 -12.26 9.60 4.97
CA TYR A 30 -13.55 8.90 5.02
C TYR A 30 -14.19 8.91 6.41
N GLY A 31 -13.47 9.35 7.45
CA GLY A 31 -13.95 9.34 8.84
C GLY A 31 -14.00 7.95 9.49
N VAL A 32 -13.67 6.89 8.73
CA VAL A 32 -13.82 5.49 9.12
C VAL A 32 -12.54 4.70 8.91
N THR A 33 -12.47 3.53 9.54
CA THR A 33 -11.37 2.57 9.36
C THR A 33 -11.83 1.39 8.49
N LEU A 34 -10.90 0.50 8.11
CA LEU A 34 -11.26 -0.75 7.44
C LEU A 34 -12.09 -1.71 8.31
N ASP A 35 -12.14 -1.46 9.63
CA ASP A 35 -12.97 -2.19 10.60
C ASP A 35 -14.41 -1.65 10.69
N SER A 36 -14.80 -0.74 9.78
CA SER A 36 -16.16 -0.21 9.75
C SER A 36 -17.14 -1.17 9.08
N GLU A 37 -18.37 -1.22 9.58
CA GLU A 37 -19.47 -2.03 9.01
C GLU A 37 -20.26 -1.30 7.91
N ASP A 38 -19.80 -0.13 7.47
CA ASP A 38 -20.51 0.74 6.52
C ASP A 38 -20.50 0.23 5.06
N LEU A 39 -19.62 -0.71 4.73
CA LEU A 39 -19.47 -1.27 3.37
C LEU A 39 -19.83 -2.75 3.34
N SER A 40 -20.52 -3.17 2.29
CA SER A 40 -20.79 -4.58 2.06
C SER A 40 -19.53 -5.31 1.59
N THR A 41 -19.51 -6.63 1.72
CA THR A 41 -18.43 -7.47 1.16
C THR A 41 -18.21 -7.21 -0.34
N LEU A 42 -19.29 -6.95 -1.09
CA LEU A 42 -19.19 -6.66 -2.51
C LEU A 42 -18.48 -5.32 -2.76
N ASP A 43 -18.80 -4.29 -1.99
CA ASP A 43 -18.15 -2.98 -2.10
C ASP A 43 -16.65 -3.08 -1.80
N TRP A 44 -16.27 -3.84 -0.78
CA TRP A 44 -14.87 -4.12 -0.47
C TRP A 44 -14.13 -4.81 -1.62
N ILE A 45 -14.77 -5.81 -2.25
CA ILE A 45 -14.21 -6.50 -3.41
C ILE A 45 -14.03 -5.52 -4.58
N THR A 46 -15.05 -4.70 -4.86
CA THR A 46 -14.99 -3.72 -5.95
C THR A 46 -13.87 -2.70 -5.72
N HIS A 47 -13.75 -2.13 -4.52
CA HIS A 47 -12.67 -1.20 -4.21
C HIS A 47 -11.29 -1.85 -4.31
N ALA A 48 -11.15 -3.10 -3.88
CA ALA A 48 -9.89 -3.83 -4.03
C ALA A 48 -9.53 -4.05 -5.52
N GLN A 49 -10.52 -4.36 -6.37
CA GLN A 49 -10.31 -4.47 -7.82
C GLN A 49 -9.87 -3.14 -8.43
N GLU A 50 -10.52 -2.04 -8.07
CA GLU A 50 -10.19 -0.69 -8.55
C GLU A 50 -8.74 -0.30 -8.18
N GLU A 51 -8.34 -0.47 -6.93
CA GLU A 51 -6.97 -0.15 -6.46
C GLU A 51 -5.91 -1.03 -7.14
N LEU A 52 -6.24 -2.30 -7.44
CA LEU A 52 -5.35 -3.19 -8.20
C LEU A 52 -5.23 -2.75 -9.68
N MET A 53 -6.31 -2.28 -10.30
CA MET A 53 -6.25 -1.70 -11.65
C MET A 53 -5.34 -0.49 -11.69
N ASP A 54 -5.43 0.41 -10.72
CA ASP A 54 -4.51 1.56 -10.61
C ASP A 54 -3.05 1.08 -10.52
N GLY A 55 -2.79 0.04 -9.70
CA GLY A 55 -1.48 -0.61 -9.63
C GLY A 55 -1.00 -1.12 -10.99
N ILE A 56 -1.87 -1.79 -11.76
CA ILE A 56 -1.55 -2.28 -13.12
C ILE A 56 -1.23 -1.11 -14.07
N LEU A 57 -1.97 0.00 -14.00
CA LEU A 57 -1.69 1.20 -14.81
C LEU A 57 -0.32 1.80 -14.50
N TYR A 58 0.09 1.85 -13.23
CA TYR A 58 1.44 2.26 -12.84
C TYR A 58 2.51 1.32 -13.40
N LEU A 59 2.29 0.00 -13.33
CA LEU A 59 3.22 -0.98 -13.89
C LEU A 59 3.37 -0.84 -15.41
N GLU A 60 2.27 -0.64 -16.15
CA GLU A 60 2.31 -0.43 -17.59
C GLU A 60 3.06 0.87 -17.96
N ARG A 61 2.88 1.95 -17.19
CA ARG A 61 3.68 3.18 -17.35
C ARG A 61 5.17 2.92 -17.12
N LEU A 62 5.52 2.23 -16.04
CA LEU A 62 6.92 1.94 -15.71
C LEU A 62 7.58 1.03 -16.74
N LYS A 63 6.85 0.02 -17.24
CA LYS A 63 7.30 -0.85 -18.32
C LYS A 63 7.64 -0.06 -19.58
N ARG A 64 6.79 0.90 -19.99
CA ARG A 64 7.08 1.77 -21.13
C ARG A 64 8.32 2.62 -20.92
N GLN A 65 8.47 3.20 -19.72
CA GLN A 65 9.65 3.99 -19.36
C GLN A 65 10.91 3.12 -19.42
N PHE A 66 10.88 1.92 -18.86
CA PHE A 66 11.99 0.98 -18.88
C PHE A 66 12.36 0.55 -20.30
N SER A 67 11.40 0.19 -21.15
CA SER A 67 11.63 -0.17 -22.55
C SER A 67 12.10 0.98 -23.43
N SER A 68 11.84 2.24 -23.03
CA SER A 68 12.32 3.44 -23.73
C SER A 68 13.74 3.85 -23.34
N LEU A 69 14.35 3.20 -22.35
CA LEU A 69 15.76 3.40 -22.00
C LEU A 69 16.64 2.65 -23.02
N PRO A 70 17.66 3.29 -23.62
CA PRO A 70 18.63 2.57 -24.43
C PRO A 70 19.34 1.49 -23.58
N GLU A 71 19.62 0.32 -24.16
CA GLU A 71 20.51 -0.67 -23.54
C GLU A 71 21.86 -0.01 -23.24
N GLN A 72 22.32 -0.15 -21.99
CA GLN A 72 23.65 0.32 -21.55
C GLN A 72 24.76 -0.60 -22.04
#